data_AF-A0A166BGQ9-F1
#
_entry.id   AF-A0A166BGQ9-F1
#
_cell.length_a   1.000
_cell.length_b   1.000
_cell.length_c   1.000
_cell.angle_alpha   90.00
_cell.angle_beta   90.00
_cell.angle_gamma   90.00
#
_symmetry.space_group_name_H-M   'P 1'
#
loop_
_entity.id
_entity.type
_entity.pdbx_description
1 polymer ?
#
loop_
_entity_poly.entity_id
_entity_poly.type
_entity_poly.pdbx_seq_one_letter_code
_entity_poly.pdbx_strand_id
1 'polypeptide(L)'
;MNVDDDDDEIFLLQGSPRAPKSVLARALSISPRKSSISPDARKPATSPNARKPKSGADANEPEAYPERWACRLFNFGSTVMKTSALWPGSTSRQVRLVWVTLFKWESLYNFQAGDVHAPQLPPNISNLVSKARFQAGFSDVLKKHSDFIKRVAVCFEALRNTDVPTVLGMHGPHGLAAVARALMEARHADPEFDAHFVALASELTTILEAAIDAFHTNVDGVAVQGTVMSVLQARSDYEPASATAALASLCGPRLITGKKRDSSQMEGPVQDQSGRSKTARLSS
;
A
#
# COMPACT_ATOMS: atom_id res chain seq x y z
N MET A 1 56.05 31.79 21.71
CA MET A 1 56.61 30.45 21.44
C MET A 1 55.64 29.77 20.51
N ASN A 2 56.11 29.51 19.30
CA ASN A 2 55.35 28.98 18.17
C ASN A 2 54.92 27.55 18.43
N VAL A 3 53.71 27.20 18.00
CA VAL A 3 53.34 25.85 17.63
C VAL A 3 52.51 25.99 16.36
N ASP A 4 53.17 25.71 15.23
CA ASP A 4 52.58 25.39 13.93
C ASP A 4 52.42 23.85 13.83
N ASP A 5 51.79 23.41 12.74
CA ASP A 5 51.47 22.05 12.25
C ASP A 5 49.96 21.72 12.41
N ASP A 6 49.09 22.15 11.48
CA ASP A 6 48.85 21.68 10.09
C ASP A 6 48.45 20.19 9.99
N ASP A 7 47.18 19.93 9.66
CA ASP A 7 46.72 18.77 8.88
C ASP A 7 45.27 19.02 8.39
N ASP A 8 45.15 19.84 7.34
CA ASP A 8 43.96 19.94 6.50
C ASP A 8 44.03 18.87 5.38
N GLU A 9 43.36 17.73 5.56
CA GLU A 9 43.18 16.75 4.48
C GLU A 9 42.16 17.23 3.44
N ILE A 10 42.69 17.87 2.39
CA ILE A 10 41.98 18.21 1.16
C ILE A 10 41.90 16.96 0.27
N PHE A 11 40.73 16.35 0.14
CA PHE A 11 40.47 15.31 -0.87
C PHE A 11 40.33 15.93 -2.27
N LEU A 12 41.45 16.07 -2.98
CA LEU A 12 41.50 16.32 -4.42
C LEU A 12 41.26 15.01 -5.20
N LEU A 13 40.03 14.77 -5.63
CA LEU A 13 39.72 13.73 -6.63
C LEU A 13 40.09 14.24 -8.03
N GLN A 14 41.32 13.97 -8.44
CA GLN A 14 41.81 14.21 -9.80
C GLN A 14 41.94 12.87 -10.54
N GLY A 15 41.19 12.73 -11.64
CA GLY A 15 41.56 11.86 -12.76
C GLY A 15 40.76 10.57 -12.96
N SER A 16 39.83 10.59 -13.92
CA SER A 16 39.59 9.40 -14.74
C SER A 16 39.31 9.80 -16.20
N PRO A 17 39.84 9.08 -17.22
CA PRO A 17 39.91 9.57 -18.59
C PRO A 17 38.81 9.03 -19.52
N ARG A 18 38.40 9.90 -20.46
CA ARG A 18 37.80 9.63 -21.80
C ARG A 18 36.44 8.91 -21.90
N ALA A 19 35.48 9.65 -22.45
CA ALA A 19 34.57 9.13 -23.48
C ALA A 19 34.62 10.07 -24.71
N PRO A 20 34.92 9.59 -25.93
CA PRO A 20 34.92 10.42 -27.13
C PRO A 20 33.49 10.70 -27.61
N LYS A 21 33.26 11.98 -27.95
CA LYS A 21 32.09 12.49 -28.66
C LYS A 21 32.24 12.24 -30.17
N SER A 22 31.12 11.94 -30.82
CA SER A 22 30.87 11.70 -32.27
C SER A 22 30.45 10.23 -32.49
N VAL A 23 29.34 9.90 -33.15
CA VAL A 23 28.89 10.37 -34.46
C VAL A 23 27.36 10.40 -34.50
N LEU A 24 26.81 11.57 -34.83
CA LEU A 24 25.41 11.79 -35.17
C LEU A 24 25.33 11.72 -36.71
N ALA A 25 24.95 10.57 -37.25
CA ALA A 25 24.75 10.39 -38.69
C ALA A 25 23.27 10.06 -38.96
N ARG A 26 22.60 11.10 -39.44
CA ARG A 26 21.26 11.17 -40.00
C ARG A 26 21.26 10.42 -41.34
N ALA A 27 20.68 9.22 -41.39
CA ALA A 27 20.43 8.52 -42.65
C ALA A 27 18.99 8.78 -43.10
N LEU A 28 18.90 9.43 -44.25
CA LEU A 28 17.70 9.92 -44.92
C LEU A 28 16.85 8.78 -45.49
N SER A 29 15.57 9.11 -45.59
CA SER A 29 14.50 8.43 -46.31
C SER A 29 14.88 7.92 -47.70
N ILE A 30 14.54 6.66 -48.00
CA ILE A 30 14.23 6.20 -49.36
C ILE A 30 13.05 5.22 -49.28
N SER A 31 11.88 5.67 -49.74
CA SER A 31 10.81 4.77 -50.21
C SER A 31 10.93 4.62 -51.71
N PRO A 32 10.71 3.41 -52.26
CA PRO A 32 10.14 3.26 -53.59
C PRO A 32 8.75 2.61 -53.55
N ARG A 33 7.89 3.13 -54.42
CA ARG A 33 6.47 2.81 -54.59
C ARG A 33 6.23 1.43 -55.21
N LYS A 34 5.01 0.95 -54.93
CA LYS A 34 4.23 -0.11 -55.59
C LYS A 34 4.48 -0.27 -57.10
N SER A 35 4.56 -1.53 -57.54
CA SER A 35 3.96 -1.98 -58.79
C SER A 35 3.32 -3.36 -58.59
N SER A 36 2.21 -3.55 -59.28
CA SER A 36 1.20 -4.59 -59.19
C SER A 36 1.28 -5.53 -60.39
N ILE A 37 1.24 -6.85 -60.21
CA ILE A 37 0.67 -7.82 -61.18
C ILE A 37 0.08 -9.02 -60.39
N SER A 38 -1.19 -9.33 -60.67
CA SER A 38 -1.97 -10.53 -60.28
C SER A 38 -2.04 -11.50 -61.48
N PRO A 39 -2.68 -12.68 -61.45
CA PRO A 39 -3.09 -13.56 -60.33
C PRO A 39 -2.69 -15.05 -60.59
N ASP A 40 -3.13 -15.91 -59.66
CA ASP A 40 -3.54 -17.31 -59.90
C ASP A 40 -2.50 -18.43 -59.76
N ALA A 41 -2.48 -19.08 -58.59
CA ALA A 41 -2.60 -20.55 -58.50
C ALA A 41 -2.66 -21.01 -57.03
N ARG A 42 -3.85 -21.52 -56.67
CA ARG A 42 -4.10 -22.65 -55.74
C ARG A 42 -3.76 -22.46 -54.24
N LYS A 43 -4.85 -22.26 -53.47
CA LYS A 43 -4.99 -22.67 -52.07
C LYS A 43 -4.53 -24.12 -51.85
N PRO A 44 -4.05 -24.44 -50.64
CA PRO A 44 -4.90 -25.27 -49.79
C PRO A 44 -5.26 -24.56 -48.48
N ALA A 45 -6.49 -24.83 -48.06
CA ALA A 45 -7.04 -24.45 -46.76
C ALA A 45 -6.43 -25.30 -45.62
N THR A 46 -6.77 -24.94 -44.38
CA THR A 46 -6.40 -25.50 -43.06
C THR A 46 -5.28 -24.67 -42.40
N SER A 47 -5.44 -23.90 -41.31
CA SER A 47 -6.46 -23.77 -40.26
C SER A 47 -6.37 -22.36 -39.64
N PRO A 48 -7.48 -21.67 -39.32
CA PRO A 48 -7.45 -20.39 -38.63
C PRO A 48 -7.40 -20.64 -37.12
N ASN A 49 -6.25 -21.04 -36.59
CA ASN A 49 -6.02 -21.07 -35.14
C ASN A 49 -4.54 -21.00 -34.76
N ALA A 50 -3.79 -20.11 -35.43
CA ALA A 50 -2.59 -19.56 -34.81
C ALA A 50 -3.03 -18.50 -33.80
N ARG A 51 -3.49 -18.94 -32.62
CA ARG A 51 -3.56 -18.07 -31.44
C ARG A 51 -2.17 -17.46 -31.29
N LYS A 52 -2.05 -16.14 -31.43
CA LYS A 52 -0.89 -15.41 -30.93
C LYS A 52 -0.63 -15.94 -29.51
N PRO A 53 0.62 -16.29 -29.14
CA PRO A 53 0.90 -16.64 -27.76
C PRO A 53 0.42 -15.46 -26.92
N LYS A 54 -0.53 -15.76 -26.02
CA LYS A 54 -1.10 -14.82 -25.07
C LYS A 54 0.03 -14.53 -24.08
N SER A 55 0.98 -13.68 -24.46
CA SER A 55 1.94 -13.14 -23.52
C SER A 55 1.18 -12.18 -22.62
N GLY A 56 1.15 -12.49 -21.33
CA GLY A 56 0.73 -11.53 -20.32
C GLY A 56 -0.26 -12.10 -19.33
N ALA A 57 0.26 -12.26 -18.11
CA ALA A 57 -0.43 -12.51 -16.86
C ALA A 57 -0.96 -13.94 -16.69
N ASP A 58 -0.04 -14.84 -16.34
CA ASP A 58 -0.41 -15.86 -15.37
C ASP A 58 -0.95 -15.13 -14.14
N ALA A 59 -2.19 -15.42 -13.79
CA ALA A 59 -2.92 -14.79 -12.70
C ALA A 59 -2.36 -15.12 -11.30
N ASN A 60 -1.25 -15.87 -11.23
CA ASN A 60 -0.59 -16.34 -10.00
C ASN A 60 0.84 -15.77 -9.86
N GLU A 61 1.12 -14.63 -10.51
CA GLU A 61 2.48 -14.10 -10.72
C GLU A 61 3.33 -13.78 -9.46
N PRO A 62 2.77 -13.46 -8.26
CA PRO A 62 3.61 -13.18 -7.09
C PRO A 62 4.25 -14.42 -6.46
N GLU A 63 3.52 -15.54 -6.39
CA GLU A 63 3.99 -16.75 -5.69
C GLU A 63 5.07 -17.50 -6.47
N ALA A 64 4.97 -17.52 -7.79
CA ALA A 64 5.87 -18.31 -8.63
C ALA A 64 7.25 -17.64 -8.86
N TYR A 65 7.36 -16.32 -8.66
CA TYR A 65 8.54 -15.52 -9.04
C TYR A 65 8.76 -14.32 -8.08
N PRO A 66 9.21 -14.55 -6.84
CA PRO A 66 9.43 -13.50 -5.84
C PRO A 66 10.41 -12.40 -6.30
N GLU A 67 11.39 -12.74 -7.15
CA GLU A 67 12.32 -11.78 -7.75
C GLU A 67 11.64 -10.74 -8.64
N ARG A 68 10.52 -11.09 -9.28
CA ARG A 68 9.72 -10.11 -10.06
C ARG A 68 9.04 -9.12 -9.15
N TRP A 69 8.57 -9.56 -7.98
CA TRP A 69 8.01 -8.67 -6.96
C TRP A 69 9.08 -7.71 -6.45
N ALA A 70 10.25 -8.23 -6.06
CA ALA A 70 11.39 -7.40 -5.64
C ALA A 70 11.75 -6.32 -6.68
N CYS A 71 11.83 -6.69 -7.97
CA CYS A 71 12.07 -5.75 -9.06
C CYS A 71 10.98 -4.67 -9.18
N ARG A 72 9.70 -5.05 -9.06
CA ARG A 72 8.57 -4.11 -9.14
C ARG A 72 8.58 -3.12 -7.98
N LEU A 73 8.80 -3.62 -6.77
CA LEU A 73 8.93 -2.81 -5.57
C LEU A 73 10.10 -1.83 -5.73
N PHE A 74 11.28 -2.31 -6.15
CA PHE A 74 12.44 -1.45 -6.40
C PHE A 74 12.16 -0.37 -7.45
N ASN A 75 11.56 -0.72 -8.59
CA ASN A 75 11.28 0.22 -9.69
C ASN A 75 10.32 1.34 -9.30
N PHE A 76 9.24 0.99 -8.59
CA PHE A 76 8.32 2.01 -8.07
C PHE A 76 9.03 2.86 -7.02
N GLY A 77 9.78 2.26 -6.11
CA GLY A 77 10.59 2.96 -5.12
C GLY A 77 11.50 4.02 -5.71
N SER A 78 12.27 3.64 -6.75
CA SER A 78 13.12 4.56 -7.49
C SER A 78 12.33 5.73 -8.07
N THR A 79 11.17 5.45 -8.66
CA THR A 79 10.29 6.47 -9.24
C THR A 79 9.73 7.43 -8.18
N VAL A 80 9.27 6.88 -7.05
CA VAL A 80 8.76 7.68 -5.93
C VAL A 80 9.88 8.54 -5.35
N MET A 81 11.06 7.99 -5.07
CA MET A 81 12.20 8.74 -4.53
C MET A 81 12.63 9.88 -5.46
N LYS A 82 12.64 9.64 -6.78
CA LYS A 82 12.94 10.68 -7.77
C LYS A 82 11.87 11.77 -7.76
N THR A 83 10.60 11.38 -7.67
CA THR A 83 9.47 12.33 -7.68
C THR A 83 9.41 13.14 -6.38
N SER A 84 9.64 12.49 -5.23
CA SER A 84 9.61 13.13 -3.92
C SER A 84 10.79 14.05 -3.66
N ALA A 85 11.84 14.01 -4.50
CA ALA A 85 12.92 15.00 -4.46
C ALA A 85 12.43 16.43 -4.77
N LEU A 86 11.25 16.57 -5.39
CA LEU A 86 10.61 17.86 -5.68
C LEU A 86 9.59 18.26 -4.59
N TRP A 87 9.36 17.43 -3.58
CA TRP A 87 8.43 17.71 -2.49
C TRP A 87 9.13 18.42 -1.33
N PRO A 88 8.40 18.98 -0.34
CA PRO A 88 9.00 19.52 0.87
C PRO A 88 9.97 18.52 1.52
N GLY A 89 11.07 19.02 2.09
CA GLY A 89 12.15 18.18 2.62
C GLY A 89 11.68 17.18 3.69
N SER A 90 10.75 17.60 4.56
CA SER A 90 10.10 16.74 5.56
C SER A 90 9.37 15.56 4.90
N THR A 91 8.56 15.82 3.88
CA THR A 91 7.81 14.82 3.11
C THR A 91 8.75 13.88 2.36
N SER A 92 9.78 14.43 1.71
CA SER A 92 10.78 13.65 0.99
C SER A 92 11.55 12.69 1.92
N ARG A 93 11.87 13.15 3.13
CA ARG A 93 12.48 12.31 4.17
C ARG A 93 11.56 11.17 4.57
N GLN A 94 10.28 11.45 4.83
CA GLN A 94 9.30 10.42 5.21
C GLN A 94 9.11 9.36 4.12
N VAL A 95 9.07 9.77 2.84
CA VAL A 95 9.06 8.83 1.70
C VAL A 95 10.25 7.86 1.77
N ARG A 96 11.46 8.38 2.02
CA ARG A 96 12.66 7.55 2.09
C ARG A 96 12.59 6.57 3.26
N LEU A 97 12.17 7.03 4.44
CA LEU A 97 12.03 6.19 5.63
C LEU A 97 11.04 5.06 5.40
N VAL A 98 9.81 5.38 4.96
CA VAL A 98 8.80 4.38 4.62
C VAL A 98 9.35 3.37 3.62
N TRP A 99 10.02 3.83 2.57
CA TRP A 99 10.45 2.94 1.50
C TRP A 99 11.60 2.01 1.91
N VAL A 100 12.58 2.52 2.66
CA VAL A 100 13.70 1.71 3.17
C VAL A 100 13.19 0.68 4.16
N THR A 101 12.34 1.07 5.12
CA THR A 101 11.79 0.17 6.12
C THR A 101 10.87 -0.87 5.47
N LEU A 102 10.08 -0.48 4.48
CA LEU A 102 9.26 -1.42 3.70
C LEU A 102 10.13 -2.44 2.95
N PHE A 103 11.21 -2.01 2.31
CA PHE A 103 12.10 -2.93 1.61
C PHE A 103 12.78 -3.92 2.57
N LYS A 104 13.17 -3.45 3.77
CA LYS A 104 13.66 -4.31 4.85
C LYS A 104 12.59 -5.33 5.25
N TRP A 105 11.36 -4.88 5.49
CA TRP A 105 10.22 -5.75 5.81
C TRP A 105 10.02 -6.86 4.76
N GLU A 106 9.89 -6.49 3.49
CA GLU A 106 9.67 -7.44 2.40
C GLU A 106 10.85 -8.42 2.22
N SER A 107 12.08 -7.96 2.51
CA SER A 107 13.27 -8.81 2.43
C SER A 107 13.31 -9.92 3.49
N LEU A 108 12.70 -9.72 4.67
CA LEU A 108 12.62 -10.76 5.72
C LEU A 108 11.82 -11.98 5.25
N TYR A 109 10.86 -11.76 4.34
CA TYR A 109 10.03 -12.81 3.73
C TYR A 109 10.51 -13.21 2.34
N ASN A 110 11.74 -12.85 1.97
CA ASN A 110 12.31 -13.11 0.64
C ASN A 110 11.40 -12.65 -0.52
N PHE A 111 10.65 -11.56 -0.31
CA PHE A 111 9.70 -11.03 -1.30
C PHE A 111 8.60 -12.02 -1.71
N GLN A 112 8.30 -13.02 -0.88
CA GLN A 112 7.15 -13.91 -1.09
C GLN A 112 5.84 -13.20 -0.77
N ALA A 113 4.74 -13.66 -1.36
CA ALA A 113 3.42 -13.17 -1.01
C ALA A 113 2.94 -13.82 0.28
N GLY A 114 2.35 -13.02 1.18
CA GLY A 114 1.67 -13.52 2.37
C GLY A 114 0.20 -13.76 2.09
N ASP A 115 -0.43 -14.58 2.94
CA ASP A 115 -1.84 -14.94 2.82
C ASP A 115 -2.80 -13.84 3.32
N VAL A 116 -2.26 -12.80 3.97
CA VAL A 116 -3.06 -11.74 4.59
C VAL A 116 -2.95 -10.45 3.80
N HIS A 117 -4.10 -9.95 3.36
CA HIS A 117 -4.20 -8.65 2.70
C HIS A 117 -4.29 -7.53 3.73
N ALA A 118 -3.74 -6.35 3.40
CA ALA A 118 -3.94 -5.19 4.26
C ALA A 118 -5.42 -4.78 4.30
N PRO A 119 -5.93 -4.40 5.50
CA PRO A 119 -7.35 -4.25 5.74
C PRO A 119 -7.89 -2.99 5.06
N GLN A 120 -9.09 -3.10 4.49
CA GLN A 120 -9.81 -1.96 3.90
C GLN A 120 -9.01 -1.16 2.85
N LEU A 121 -8.05 -1.82 2.17
CA LEU A 121 -7.30 -1.22 1.08
C LEU A 121 -8.26 -0.65 0.01
N PRO A 122 -7.96 0.54 -0.55
CA PRO A 122 -8.73 1.07 -1.66
C PRO A 122 -8.82 0.04 -2.82
N PRO A 123 -10.03 -0.25 -3.36
CA PRO A 123 -10.20 -1.26 -4.40
C PRO A 123 -9.36 -1.01 -5.66
N ASN A 124 -9.07 0.24 -5.98
CA ASN A 124 -8.19 0.62 -7.09
C ASN A 124 -6.74 0.22 -6.85
N ILE A 125 -6.24 0.32 -5.61
CA ILE A 125 -4.90 -0.15 -5.25
C ILE A 125 -4.88 -1.66 -5.34
N SER A 126 -5.89 -2.34 -4.77
CA SER A 126 -6.05 -3.79 -4.93
C SER A 126 -6.05 -4.20 -6.42
N ASN A 127 -6.73 -3.45 -7.30
CA ASN A 127 -6.72 -3.68 -8.75
C ASN A 127 -5.38 -3.36 -9.44
N LEU A 128 -4.63 -2.37 -8.96
CA LEU A 128 -3.29 -2.04 -9.46
C LEU A 128 -2.28 -3.12 -9.07
N VAL A 129 -2.43 -3.71 -7.88
CA VAL A 129 -1.51 -4.74 -7.36
C VAL A 129 -1.89 -6.17 -7.78
N SER A 130 -3.17 -6.47 -8.01
CA SER A 130 -3.67 -7.80 -8.43
C SER A 130 -3.45 -8.12 -9.89
N LYS A 131 -3.40 -7.09 -10.75
CA LYS A 131 -2.90 -7.26 -12.10
C LYS A 131 -1.39 -7.20 -11.98
N ALA A 132 -0.65 -7.92 -12.84
CA ALA A 132 0.81 -7.90 -13.04
C ALA A 132 1.49 -6.50 -13.17
N ARG A 133 0.76 -5.44 -12.88
CA ARG A 133 0.94 -4.04 -13.19
C ARG A 133 1.14 -3.26 -11.91
N PHE A 134 1.92 -3.75 -10.95
CA PHE A 134 2.52 -2.84 -9.97
C PHE A 134 3.40 -1.85 -10.76
N GLN A 135 2.78 -0.79 -11.28
CA GLN A 135 3.38 0.09 -12.27
C GLN A 135 4.46 0.90 -11.57
N ALA A 136 5.53 1.20 -12.30
CA ALA A 136 6.62 2.01 -11.78
C ALA A 136 6.16 3.44 -11.44
N GLY A 137 5.14 3.96 -12.12
CA GLY A 137 4.63 5.32 -11.92
C GLY A 137 3.40 5.41 -11.02
N PHE A 138 3.11 6.66 -10.65
CA PHE A 138 1.85 7.05 -10.02
C PHE A 138 0.67 6.94 -10.98
N SER A 139 -0.50 6.70 -10.40
CA SER A 139 -1.78 6.64 -11.07
C SER A 139 -2.61 7.87 -10.76
N ASP A 140 -3.48 8.25 -11.70
CA ASP A 140 -4.43 9.35 -11.52
C ASP A 140 -5.64 8.89 -10.67
N VAL A 141 -5.39 8.67 -9.37
CA VAL A 141 -6.33 8.00 -8.46
C VAL A 141 -7.54 8.86 -8.11
N LEU A 142 -7.36 10.17 -7.94
CA LEU A 142 -8.44 11.08 -7.52
C LEU A 142 -9.46 11.36 -8.62
N LYS A 143 -9.04 11.35 -9.90
CA LYS A 143 -10.00 11.47 -11.02
C LYS A 143 -10.99 10.32 -11.08
N LYS A 144 -10.62 9.14 -10.57
CA LYS A 144 -11.46 7.94 -10.59
C LYS A 144 -12.18 7.71 -9.25
N HIS A 145 -11.57 8.13 -8.15
CA HIS A 145 -12.04 7.88 -6.80
C HIS A 145 -11.80 9.12 -5.93
N SER A 146 -12.79 10.01 -5.87
CA SER A 146 -12.71 11.23 -5.07
C SER A 146 -12.61 10.96 -3.56
N ASP A 147 -12.98 9.76 -3.11
CA ASP A 147 -12.90 9.32 -1.71
C ASP A 147 -11.59 8.56 -1.38
N PHE A 148 -10.63 8.51 -2.30
CA PHE A 148 -9.41 7.71 -2.16
C PHE A 148 -8.62 8.02 -0.89
N ILE A 149 -8.37 9.30 -0.59
CA ILE A 149 -7.63 9.72 0.61
C ILE A 149 -8.32 9.26 1.89
N LYS A 150 -9.65 9.37 1.95
CA LYS A 150 -10.43 8.89 3.11
C LYS A 150 -10.30 7.38 3.28
N ARG A 151 -10.29 6.61 2.20
CA ARG A 151 -10.09 5.15 2.26
C ARG A 151 -8.68 4.79 2.74
N VAL A 152 -7.65 5.56 2.37
CA VAL A 152 -6.30 5.39 2.94
C VAL A 152 -6.34 5.60 4.45
N ALA A 153 -6.97 6.68 4.94
CA ALA A 153 -7.10 6.92 6.38
C ALA A 153 -7.84 5.77 7.11
N VAL A 154 -8.94 5.28 6.54
CA VAL A 154 -9.69 4.13 7.08
C VAL A 154 -8.83 2.86 7.13
N CYS A 155 -7.99 2.62 6.13
CA CYS A 155 -7.02 1.52 6.13
C CYS A 155 -6.04 1.63 7.31
N PHE A 156 -5.53 2.83 7.60
CA PHE A 156 -4.68 3.07 8.77
C PHE A 156 -5.41 2.85 10.11
N GLU A 157 -6.66 3.30 10.23
CA GLU A 157 -7.48 3.00 11.41
C GLU A 157 -7.67 1.49 11.60
N ALA A 158 -7.90 0.75 10.51
CA ALA A 158 -8.04 -0.70 10.58
C ALA A 158 -6.72 -1.38 10.95
N LEU A 159 -5.59 -0.94 10.39
CA LEU A 159 -4.26 -1.45 10.72
C LEU A 159 -3.93 -1.29 12.20
N ARG A 160 -4.21 -0.12 12.80
CA ARG A 160 -4.01 0.13 14.24
C ARG A 160 -4.73 -0.88 15.13
N ASN A 161 -5.91 -1.34 14.70
CA ASN A 161 -6.74 -2.28 15.44
C ASN A 161 -6.50 -3.74 15.04
N THR A 162 -5.59 -4.00 14.11
CA THR A 162 -5.26 -5.35 13.67
C THR A 162 -4.26 -5.98 14.65
N ASP A 163 -4.39 -7.28 14.89
CA ASP A 163 -3.46 -8.02 15.74
C ASP A 163 -2.10 -8.17 15.07
N VAL A 164 -1.02 -8.08 15.86
CA VAL A 164 0.35 -8.19 15.34
C VAL A 164 0.59 -9.48 14.54
N PRO A 165 0.15 -10.68 14.97
CA PRO A 165 0.30 -11.89 14.17
C PRO A 165 -0.36 -11.78 12.78
N THR A 166 -1.48 -11.07 12.69
CA THR A 166 -2.17 -10.85 11.41
C THR A 166 -1.37 -9.90 10.53
N VAL A 167 -0.78 -8.84 11.10
CA VAL A 167 0.12 -7.94 10.39
C VAL A 167 1.39 -8.65 9.92
N LEU A 168 1.90 -9.61 10.67
CA LEU A 168 3.06 -10.39 10.25
C LEU A 168 2.82 -11.16 8.94
N GLY A 169 1.58 -11.58 8.68
CA GLY A 169 1.18 -12.18 7.41
C GLY A 169 0.98 -11.21 6.25
N MET A 170 1.11 -9.88 6.46
CA MET A 170 0.87 -8.84 5.45
C MET A 170 2.13 -8.45 4.67
N HIS A 171 2.82 -9.43 4.08
CA HIS A 171 3.93 -9.19 3.15
C HIS A 171 3.50 -9.43 1.69
N GLY A 172 4.26 -8.89 0.75
CA GLY A 172 3.99 -9.04 -0.67
C GLY A 172 3.02 -7.99 -1.25
N PRO A 173 2.51 -8.22 -2.47
CA PRO A 173 1.85 -7.18 -3.26
C PRO A 173 0.54 -6.65 -2.67
N HIS A 174 -0.12 -7.44 -1.82
CA HIS A 174 -1.40 -7.08 -1.18
C HIS A 174 -1.24 -6.71 0.31
N GLY A 175 -0.02 -6.79 0.84
CA GLY A 175 0.31 -6.51 2.24
C GLY A 175 0.59 -5.04 2.51
N LEU A 176 1.53 -4.78 3.43
CA LEU A 176 1.91 -3.41 3.84
C LEU A 176 2.51 -2.58 2.68
N ALA A 177 3.09 -3.22 1.67
CA ALA A 177 3.57 -2.52 0.47
C ALA A 177 2.44 -1.83 -0.32
N ALA A 178 1.25 -2.42 -0.35
CA ALA A 178 0.08 -1.81 -0.96
C ALA A 178 -0.38 -0.56 -0.19
N VAL A 179 -0.28 -0.58 1.14
CA VAL A 179 -0.60 0.56 2.01
C VAL A 179 0.38 1.71 1.77
N ALA A 180 1.68 1.41 1.77
CA ALA A 180 2.72 2.39 1.46
C ALA A 180 2.51 3.04 0.08
N ARG A 181 2.22 2.21 -0.94
CA ARG A 181 1.88 2.71 -2.27
C ARG A 181 0.65 3.62 -2.23
N ALA A 182 -0.44 3.19 -1.58
CA ALA A 182 -1.67 3.97 -1.52
C ALA A 182 -1.45 5.34 -0.86
N LEU A 183 -0.62 5.40 0.18
CA LEU A 183 -0.25 6.63 0.86
C LEU A 183 0.55 7.58 -0.06
N MET A 184 1.49 7.04 -0.83
CA MET A 184 2.28 7.81 -1.79
C MET A 184 1.44 8.32 -2.96
N GLU A 185 0.52 7.49 -3.47
CA GLU A 185 -0.44 7.87 -4.51
C GLU A 185 -1.36 8.99 -4.04
N ALA A 186 -1.85 8.93 -2.79
CA ALA A 186 -2.66 9.97 -2.18
C ALA A 186 -1.92 11.32 -2.16
N ARG A 187 -0.66 11.31 -1.69
CA ARG A 187 0.15 12.53 -1.65
C ARG A 187 0.54 13.05 -3.02
N HIS A 188 0.81 12.17 -3.98
CA HIS A 188 1.11 12.60 -5.33
C HIS A 188 -0.11 13.27 -5.99
N ALA A 189 -1.30 12.72 -5.78
CA ALA A 189 -2.52 13.22 -6.38
C ALA A 189 -3.03 14.52 -5.72
N ASP A 190 -2.77 14.71 -4.43
CA ASP A 190 -3.17 15.91 -3.69
C ASP A 190 -1.98 16.50 -2.89
N PRO A 191 -1.41 17.63 -3.34
CA PRO A 191 -0.39 18.34 -2.59
C PRO A 191 -0.82 18.89 -1.24
N GLU A 192 -2.11 19.16 -1.01
CA GLU A 192 -2.61 19.67 0.28
C GLU A 192 -2.61 18.59 1.36
N PHE A 193 -2.55 17.31 0.96
CA PHE A 193 -2.42 16.16 1.85
C PHE A 193 -1.05 16.06 2.54
N ASP A 194 -0.11 16.99 2.33
CA ASP A 194 1.27 16.92 2.81
C ASP A 194 1.39 16.73 4.34
N ALA A 195 0.64 17.50 5.12
CA ALA A 195 0.68 17.41 6.58
C ALA A 195 0.16 16.06 7.08
N HIS A 196 -0.96 15.58 6.53
CA HIS A 196 -1.50 14.27 6.85
C HIS A 196 -0.58 13.14 6.37
N PHE A 197 0.03 13.29 5.20
CA PHE A 197 1.00 12.33 4.67
C PHE A 197 2.17 12.16 5.63
N VAL A 198 2.78 13.24 6.13
CA VAL A 198 3.92 13.16 7.05
C VAL A 198 3.54 12.36 8.30
N ALA A 199 2.38 12.64 8.89
CA ALA A 199 1.91 11.95 10.09
C ALA A 199 1.65 10.45 9.82
N LEU A 200 0.96 10.13 8.73
CA LEU A 200 0.63 8.74 8.38
C LEU A 200 1.84 7.94 7.87
N ALA A 201 2.79 8.59 7.20
CA ALA A 201 4.04 7.97 6.76
C ALA A 201 4.94 7.62 7.96
N SER A 202 5.01 8.51 8.95
CA SER A 202 5.69 8.23 10.21
C SER A 202 5.05 7.06 10.93
N GLU A 203 3.72 7.06 11.06
CA GLU A 203 2.96 5.95 11.65
C GLU A 203 3.24 4.62 10.94
N LEU A 204 3.18 4.59 9.60
CA LEU A 204 3.46 3.37 8.83
C LEU A 204 4.89 2.88 9.03
N THR A 205 5.85 3.80 9.11
CA THR A 205 7.26 3.47 9.39
C THR A 205 7.38 2.79 10.75
N THR A 206 6.76 3.35 11.80
CA THR A 206 6.79 2.74 13.14
C THR A 206 6.07 1.39 13.17
N ILE A 207 4.95 1.23 12.44
CA ILE A 207 4.27 -0.07 12.29
C ILE A 207 5.20 -1.10 11.65
N LEU A 208 5.89 -0.74 10.57
CA LEU A 208 6.85 -1.61 9.89
C LEU A 208 8.02 -1.98 10.80
N GLU A 209 8.58 -1.02 11.54
CA GLU A 209 9.65 -1.28 12.51
C GLU A 209 9.18 -2.24 13.61
N ALA A 210 8.01 -2.00 14.20
CA ALA A 210 7.44 -2.89 15.21
C ALA A 210 7.17 -4.29 14.66
N ALA A 211 6.74 -4.42 13.40
CA ALA A 211 6.55 -5.72 12.75
C ALA A 211 7.89 -6.44 12.49
N ILE A 212 8.93 -5.71 12.10
CA ILE A 212 10.30 -6.24 11.95
C ILE A 212 10.84 -6.72 13.29
N ASP A 213 10.69 -5.95 14.36
CA ASP A 213 11.13 -6.33 15.69
C ASP A 213 10.35 -7.57 16.18
N ALA A 214 9.04 -7.58 15.98
CA ALA A 214 8.18 -8.71 16.32
C ALA A 214 8.53 -9.98 15.52
N PHE A 215 8.95 -9.86 14.25
CA PHE A 215 9.42 -10.99 13.47
C PHE A 215 10.66 -11.61 14.13
N HIS A 216 11.64 -10.79 14.52
CA HIS A 216 12.85 -11.28 15.17
C HIS A 216 12.57 -11.92 16.55
N THR A 217 11.71 -11.33 17.38
CA THR A 217 11.38 -11.90 18.70
C THR A 217 10.54 -13.17 18.61
N ASN A 218 9.70 -13.30 17.58
CA ASN A 218 8.91 -14.51 17.35
C ASN A 218 9.81 -15.68 16.89
N VAL A 219 10.86 -15.41 16.11
CA VAL A 219 11.90 -16.41 15.79
C VAL A 219 12.59 -16.91 17.07
N ASP A 220 12.73 -16.05 18.08
CA ASP A 220 13.27 -16.41 19.40
C ASP A 220 12.25 -17.13 20.32
N GLY A 221 11.05 -17.44 19.81
CA GLY A 221 10.02 -18.20 20.52
C GLY A 221 9.13 -17.38 21.46
N VAL A 222 9.27 -16.05 21.49
CA VAL A 222 8.38 -15.15 22.24
C VAL A 222 7.37 -14.53 21.28
N ALA A 223 6.15 -15.06 21.28
CA ALA A 223 5.08 -14.53 20.44
C ALA A 223 4.62 -13.15 20.94
N VAL A 224 4.83 -12.12 20.12
CA VAL A 224 4.27 -10.79 20.37
C VAL A 224 2.76 -10.84 20.22
N GLN A 225 2.04 -10.48 21.29
CA GLN A 225 0.58 -10.45 21.34
C GLN A 225 0.03 -9.02 21.40
N GLY A 226 -1.25 -8.89 21.04
CA GLY A 226 -1.99 -7.63 21.07
C GLY A 226 -2.17 -6.99 19.70
N THR A 227 -2.83 -5.84 19.70
CA THR A 227 -3.03 -5.02 18.50
C THR A 227 -1.78 -4.22 18.18
N VAL A 228 -1.64 -3.80 16.93
CA VAL A 228 -0.58 -2.86 16.51
C VAL A 228 -0.54 -1.64 17.44
N MET A 229 -1.68 -1.00 17.71
CA MET A 229 -1.72 0.16 18.59
C MET A 229 -1.21 -0.14 20.00
N SER A 230 -1.57 -1.30 20.57
CA SER A 230 -1.09 -1.67 21.91
C SER A 230 0.43 -1.86 21.97
N VAL A 231 1.02 -2.44 20.92
CA VAL A 231 2.47 -2.61 20.81
C VAL A 231 3.18 -1.28 20.60
N LEU A 232 2.63 -0.41 19.74
CA LEU A 232 3.19 0.92 19.55
C LEU A 232 3.14 1.75 20.83
N GLN A 233 2.03 1.73 21.56
CA GLN A 233 1.88 2.45 22.84
C GLN A 233 2.82 1.95 23.96
N ALA A 234 3.28 0.71 23.88
CA ALA A 234 4.26 0.17 24.82
C ALA A 234 5.69 0.70 24.57
N ARG A 235 5.96 1.29 23.40
CA ARG A 235 7.26 1.88 23.07
C ARG A 235 7.41 3.26 23.69
N SER A 236 8.57 3.52 24.28
CA SER A 236 8.87 4.81 24.93
C SER A 236 9.05 5.96 23.94
N ASP A 237 9.35 5.66 22.67
CA ASP A 237 9.60 6.63 21.59
C ASP A 237 8.36 6.91 20.71
N TYR A 238 7.23 6.25 20.98
CA TYR A 238 6.03 6.37 20.13
C TYR A 238 5.13 7.55 20.55
N GLU A 239 4.85 8.43 19.59
CA GLU A 239 3.94 9.57 19.76
C GLU A 239 2.69 9.42 18.87
N PRO A 240 1.53 8.97 19.41
CA PRO A 240 0.34 8.71 18.60
C PRO A 240 -0.41 9.98 18.19
N ALA A 241 -0.12 11.14 18.79
CA ALA A 241 -0.97 12.33 18.71
C ALA A 241 -1.09 12.86 17.28
N SER A 242 0.04 13.01 16.59
CA SER A 242 0.08 13.52 15.21
C SER A 242 -0.71 12.65 14.23
N ALA A 243 -0.49 11.33 14.24
CA ALA A 243 -1.21 10.42 13.36
C ALA A 243 -2.69 10.26 13.76
N THR A 244 -3.02 10.32 15.05
CA THR A 244 -4.42 10.30 15.51
C THR A 244 -5.18 11.55 15.08
N ALA A 245 -4.55 12.73 15.17
CA ALA A 245 -5.13 13.98 14.68
C ALA A 245 -5.35 13.94 13.16
N ALA A 246 -4.38 13.40 12.41
CA ALA A 246 -4.51 13.23 10.96
C ALA A 246 -5.70 12.31 10.61
N LEU A 247 -5.83 11.17 11.28
CA LEU A 247 -6.95 10.24 11.05
C LEU A 247 -8.30 10.85 11.43
N ALA A 248 -8.39 11.53 12.57
CA ALA A 248 -9.62 12.22 12.99
C ALA A 248 -10.06 13.29 11.99
N SER A 249 -9.10 14.04 11.44
CA SER A 249 -9.34 15.05 10.40
C SER A 249 -9.87 14.45 9.09
N LEU A 250 -9.35 13.29 8.67
CA LEU A 250 -9.68 12.66 7.39
C LEU A 250 -10.94 11.79 7.43
N CYS A 251 -11.13 11.05 8.52
CA CYS A 251 -12.30 10.19 8.71
C CYS A 251 -13.54 10.95 9.22
N GLY A 252 -13.34 12.16 9.77
CA GLY A 252 -14.40 12.96 10.38
C GLY A 252 -14.86 12.39 11.74
N PRO A 253 -15.85 13.04 12.39
CA PRO A 253 -16.46 12.49 13.59
C PRO A 253 -17.06 11.13 13.26
N ARG A 254 -16.63 10.08 13.97
CA ARG A 254 -17.29 8.78 13.90
C ARG A 254 -18.75 8.99 14.25
N LEU A 255 -19.65 8.89 13.27
CA LEU A 255 -21.01 8.50 13.56
C LEU A 255 -20.88 7.10 14.12
N ILE A 256 -20.85 7.01 15.46
CA ILE A 256 -21.10 5.76 16.17
C ILE A 256 -22.51 5.39 15.72
N THR A 257 -22.63 4.67 14.61
CA THR A 257 -23.83 3.93 14.27
C THR A 257 -23.87 2.74 15.23
N GLY A 258 -24.04 3.06 16.51
CA GLY A 258 -24.61 2.16 17.48
C GLY A 258 -25.97 1.82 16.91
N LYS A 259 -26.05 0.67 16.26
CA LYS A 259 -27.28 -0.01 15.94
C LYS A 259 -28.01 -0.15 17.28
N LYS A 260 -28.88 0.80 17.62
CA LYS A 260 -29.87 0.61 18.67
C LYS A 260 -30.70 -0.58 18.21
N ARG A 261 -30.42 -1.75 18.78
CA ARG A 261 -31.40 -2.81 18.88
C ARG A 261 -32.52 -2.21 19.74
N ASP A 262 -33.61 -1.80 19.11
CA ASP A 262 -34.88 -1.68 19.82
C ASP A 262 -35.32 -3.10 20.18
N SER A 263 -34.83 -3.57 21.31
CA SER A 263 -35.38 -4.71 22.04
C SER A 263 -36.14 -4.15 23.23
N SER A 264 -37.42 -3.84 23.00
CA SER A 264 -38.43 -3.67 24.05
C SER A 264 -39.82 -4.11 23.53
N GLN A 265 -39.93 -5.39 23.20
CA GLN A 265 -41.17 -6.13 23.41
C GLN A 265 -40.81 -7.50 23.95
N MET A 266 -40.85 -7.61 25.27
CA MET A 266 -41.22 -8.80 26.05
C MET A 266 -41.08 -8.42 27.51
N GLU A 267 -42.20 -8.08 28.14
CA GLU A 267 -42.34 -8.27 29.57
C GLU A 267 -43.59 -9.11 29.79
N GLY A 268 -43.36 -10.24 30.46
CA GLY A 268 -44.27 -11.36 30.60
C GLY A 268 -45.33 -11.15 31.69
N PRO A 269 -46.03 -12.24 32.09
CA PRO A 269 -47.28 -12.17 32.82
C PRO A 269 -47.01 -11.88 34.30
N VAL A 270 -47.63 -10.82 34.83
CA VAL A 270 -47.81 -10.65 36.27
C VAL A 270 -49.26 -10.99 36.61
N GLN A 271 -49.39 -12.19 37.17
CA GLN A 271 -50.54 -12.65 37.91
C GLN A 271 -50.46 -11.98 39.29
N ASP A 272 -51.43 -11.15 39.66
CA ASP A 272 -51.94 -11.18 41.03
C ASP A 272 -53.30 -10.51 41.20
N GLN A 273 -54.03 -11.09 42.15
CA GLN A 273 -55.46 -11.03 42.37
C GLN A 273 -55.89 -9.76 43.12
N SER A 274 -57.13 -9.32 42.87
CA SER A 274 -58.13 -8.89 43.89
C SER A 274 -59.04 -7.80 43.31
N GLY A 275 -60.32 -8.10 43.12
CA GLY A 275 -61.27 -7.06 42.70
C GLY A 275 -62.66 -7.50 42.24
N ARG A 276 -63.41 -8.18 43.12
CA ARG A 276 -64.89 -8.12 43.24
C ARG A 276 -65.80 -8.29 42.00
N SER A 277 -66.57 -9.37 42.10
CA SER A 277 -68.05 -9.43 42.10
C SER A 277 -68.86 -9.46 40.79
N LYS A 278 -69.53 -10.61 40.65
CA LYS A 278 -70.93 -10.83 40.21
C LYS A 278 -71.33 -10.32 38.81
N THR A 279 -71.56 -11.26 37.91
CA THR A 279 -72.94 -11.75 37.65
C THR A 279 -72.93 -13.00 36.77
N ALA A 280 -73.74 -13.97 37.19
CA ALA A 280 -74.07 -15.14 36.41
C ALA A 280 -75.06 -14.78 35.28
N ARG A 281 -74.93 -15.43 34.13
CA ARG A 281 -76.08 -16.03 33.43
C ARG A 281 -75.60 -17.09 32.43
N LEU A 282 -76.10 -18.29 32.68
CA LEU A 282 -76.07 -19.49 31.85
C LEU A 282 -77.01 -19.36 30.64
N SER A 283 -76.77 -20.26 29.67
CA SER A 283 -77.64 -20.77 28.60
C SER A 283 -78.00 -19.77 27.50
N SER A 284 -77.79 -20.05 26.22
CA SER A 284 -77.76 -21.33 25.48
C SER A 284 -76.91 -21.19 24.22
#